data_AF-A0A1E7KEI9-F1
#
_entry.id   AF-A0A1E7KEI9-F1
#
_cell.length_a   1.000
_cell.length_b   1.000
_cell.length_c   1.000
_cell.angle_alpha   90.00
_cell.angle_beta   90.00
_cell.angle_gamma   90.00
#
_symmetry.space_group_name_H-M   'P 1'
#
loop_
_entity.id
_entity.type
_entity.pdbx_description
1 polymer ?
#
loop_
_entity_poly.entity_id
_entity_poly.type
_entity_poly.pdbx_seq_one_letter_code
_entity_poly.pdbx_strand_id
1 'polypeptide(L)'
;MVGQIHLDAAHNILLRLSELNDVVPMLPGALAFVRENLRPDDPRRTRVERITQRVSEGGALDEEAREALLDAMGAARQLNIREKMRVRSFVYIVWWVMLGLTAIAIAVAVLGGVGRGALPLCFTPEQSGVGRLAVCPLDMARLPKDPARVEETRKIVAETTRPADYLAVELVGLVAACIAATVTLRRMRGTTTPFGVPLTLALLKLPTGALTAVLGILLMRGAFIPGLTDLDSPGQIIAWAIVFGYAQQLFTHLVDNQAQSVLSTGGNSKTHRAREEEERTDA
;
A
#
# COMPACT_ATOMS: atom_id res chain seq x y z
N MET A 1 14.39 -7.83 -13.01
CA MET A 1 15.51 -6.86 -12.86
C MET A 1 16.79 -7.45 -13.40
N VAL A 2 17.22 -8.63 -12.94
CA VAL A 2 18.36 -9.36 -13.51
C VAL A 2 18.24 -9.48 -15.05
N GLY A 3 17.07 -9.90 -15.55
CA GLY A 3 16.82 -9.94 -17.00
C GLY A 3 16.90 -8.59 -17.73
N GLN A 4 16.45 -7.48 -17.11
CA GLN A 4 16.58 -6.14 -17.70
C GLN A 4 18.03 -5.65 -17.70
N ILE A 5 18.78 -5.91 -16.63
CA ILE A 5 20.22 -5.60 -16.57
C ILE A 5 20.98 -6.36 -17.65
N HIS A 6 20.67 -7.65 -17.85
CA HIS A 6 21.27 -8.43 -18.93
C HIS A 6 20.85 -7.95 -20.31
N LEU A 7 19.59 -7.57 -20.52
CA LEU A 7 19.11 -7.00 -21.77
C LEU A 7 19.82 -5.67 -22.08
N ASP A 8 19.97 -4.79 -21.09
CA ASP A 8 20.63 -3.50 -21.21
C ASP A 8 22.12 -3.66 -21.50
N ALA A 9 22.78 -4.62 -20.82
CA ALA A 9 24.17 -4.97 -21.07
C ALA A 9 24.34 -5.55 -22.48
N ALA A 10 23.46 -6.47 -22.90
CA ALA A 10 23.47 -7.04 -24.24
C ALA A 10 23.25 -5.97 -25.31
N HIS A 11 22.34 -5.02 -25.09
CA HIS A 11 22.09 -3.91 -26.00
C HIS A 11 23.31 -2.99 -26.13
N ASN A 12 24.00 -2.70 -25.02
CA ASN A 12 25.25 -1.91 -25.07
C ASN A 12 26.35 -2.65 -25.83
N ILE A 13 26.48 -3.97 -25.63
CA ILE A 13 27.44 -4.79 -26.38
C ILE A 13 27.08 -4.80 -27.87
N LEU A 14 25.79 -4.92 -28.21
CA LEU A 14 25.31 -4.91 -29.59
C LEU A 14 25.64 -3.58 -30.28
N LEU A 15 25.36 -2.45 -29.64
CA LEU A 15 25.71 -1.11 -30.16
C LEU A 15 27.22 -0.91 -30.33
N ARG A 16 28.04 -1.58 -29.51
CA ARG A 16 29.51 -1.54 -29.63
C ARG A 16 30.02 -2.40 -30.80
N LEU A 17 29.25 -3.41 -31.22
CA LEU A 17 29.59 -4.30 -32.33
C LEU A 17 28.99 -3.83 -33.68
N SER A 18 27.93 -3.01 -33.65
CA SER A 18 27.31 -2.42 -34.85
C SER A 18 28.26 -1.47 -35.57
N GLU A 19 28.05 -1.26 -36.87
CA GLU A 19 28.78 -0.24 -37.62
C GLU A 19 28.36 1.17 -37.18
N LEU A 20 29.25 2.16 -37.27
CA LEU A 20 28.95 3.52 -36.80
C LEU A 20 27.78 4.16 -37.56
N ASN A 21 27.58 3.80 -38.83
CA ASN A 21 26.46 4.26 -39.66
C ASN A 21 25.11 3.76 -39.16
N ASP A 22 25.05 2.60 -38.51
CA ASP A 22 23.80 2.03 -37.98
C ASP A 22 23.38 2.67 -36.65
N VAL A 23 24.32 3.30 -35.94
CA VAL A 23 24.08 3.96 -34.64
C VAL A 23 23.55 5.38 -34.83
N VAL A 24 23.93 6.06 -35.92
CA VAL A 24 23.52 7.45 -36.22
C VAL A 24 22.00 7.65 -36.17
N PRO A 25 21.15 6.80 -36.78
CA PRO A 25 19.70 6.93 -36.71
C PRO A 25 19.13 6.83 -35.28
N MET A 26 19.86 6.18 -34.37
CA MET A 26 19.43 5.95 -32.99
C MET A 26 19.81 7.10 -32.03
N LEU A 27 20.70 8.01 -32.47
CA LEU A 27 21.21 9.14 -31.67
C LEU A 27 20.10 10.03 -31.07
N PRO A 28 19.05 10.43 -31.79
CA PRO A 28 18.03 11.32 -31.22
C PRO A 28 17.29 10.69 -30.04
N GLY A 29 16.97 9.39 -30.14
CA GLY A 29 16.33 8.63 -29.06
C GLY A 29 17.26 8.42 -27.86
N ALA A 30 18.54 8.14 -28.12
CA ALA A 30 19.56 8.02 -27.07
C ALA A 30 19.78 9.36 -26.34
N LEU A 31 19.85 10.47 -27.07
CA LEU A 31 19.95 11.81 -26.50
C LEU A 31 18.73 12.16 -25.65
N ALA A 32 17.51 11.90 -26.15
CA ALA A 32 16.28 12.11 -25.37
C ALA A 32 16.29 11.31 -24.06
N PHE A 33 16.70 10.04 -24.11
CA PHE A 33 16.80 9.19 -22.92
C PHE A 33 17.86 9.69 -21.92
N VAL A 34 19.01 10.14 -22.41
CA VAL A 34 20.07 10.74 -21.58
C VAL A 34 19.58 12.04 -20.94
N ARG A 35 18.92 12.93 -21.68
CA ARG A 35 18.35 14.18 -21.15
C ARG A 35 17.29 13.92 -20.07
N GLU A 36 16.44 12.91 -20.28
CA GLU A 36 15.39 12.57 -19.32
C GLU A 36 15.95 12.06 -17.99
N ASN A 37 17.08 11.34 -18.00
CA ASN A 37 17.62 10.68 -16.79
C ASN A 37 18.84 11.41 -16.17
N LEU A 38 19.71 12.07 -16.95
CA LEU A 38 20.90 12.80 -16.45
C LEU A 38 20.65 14.30 -16.26
N ARG A 39 21.35 14.89 -15.28
CA ARG A 39 21.19 16.30 -14.93
C ARG A 39 21.83 17.20 -15.99
N PRO A 40 21.35 18.44 -16.18
CA PRO A 40 21.91 19.37 -17.17
C PRO A 40 23.40 19.68 -16.96
N ASP A 41 23.87 19.62 -15.71
CA ASP A 41 25.25 19.85 -15.29
C ASP A 41 26.16 18.61 -15.39
N ASP A 42 25.62 17.44 -15.75
CA ASP A 42 26.42 16.22 -15.85
C ASP A 42 27.35 16.30 -17.08
N PRO A 43 28.67 16.15 -16.89
CA PRO A 43 29.64 16.26 -17.99
C PRO A 43 29.39 15.22 -19.09
N ARG A 44 28.78 14.07 -18.76
CA ARG A 44 28.44 13.02 -19.72
C ARG A 44 27.29 13.46 -20.63
N ARG A 45 26.29 14.14 -20.07
CA ARG A 45 25.16 14.70 -20.84
C ARG A 45 25.66 15.76 -21.82
N THR A 46 26.44 16.73 -21.34
CA THR A 46 27.00 17.79 -22.21
C THR A 46 27.86 17.22 -23.33
N ARG A 47 28.63 16.15 -23.04
CA ARG A 47 29.46 15.48 -24.06
C ARG A 47 28.60 14.82 -25.13
N VAL A 48 27.52 14.14 -24.75
CA VAL A 48 26.58 13.54 -25.71
C VAL A 48 25.85 14.60 -26.53
N GLU A 49 25.40 15.69 -25.93
CA GLU A 49 24.75 16.80 -26.65
C GLU A 49 25.67 17.39 -27.72
N ARG A 50 26.95 17.60 -27.39
CA ARG A 50 27.96 18.08 -28.34
C ARG A 50 28.25 17.06 -29.44
N ILE A 51 28.22 15.76 -29.14
CA ILE A 51 28.37 14.69 -30.14
C ILE A 51 27.18 14.68 -31.10
N THR A 52 25.95 14.69 -30.58
CA THR A 52 24.73 14.68 -31.40
C THR A 52 24.64 15.92 -32.28
N GLN A 53 25.02 17.09 -31.75
CA GLN A 53 25.06 18.34 -32.53
C GLN A 53 26.04 18.24 -33.71
N ARG A 54 27.29 17.79 -33.46
CA ARG A 54 28.29 17.62 -34.54
C ARG A 54 27.81 16.65 -35.62
N VAL A 55 27.18 15.55 -35.25
CA VAL A 55 26.65 14.57 -36.21
C VAL A 55 25.48 15.15 -37.01
N SER A 56 24.61 15.94 -36.37
CA SER A 56 23.51 16.63 -37.05
C SER A 56 23.98 17.70 -38.04
N GLU A 57 25.15 18.30 -37.80
CA GLU A 57 25.81 19.26 -38.69
C GLU A 57 26.57 18.59 -39.85
N GLY A 58 26.48 17.26 -39.99
CA GLY A 58 27.12 16.47 -41.05
C GLY A 58 28.47 15.87 -40.67
N GLY A 59 28.86 15.94 -39.40
CA GLY A 59 30.07 15.29 -38.88
C GLY A 59 29.94 13.76 -38.81
N ALA A 60 31.06 13.05 -38.97
CA ALA A 60 31.12 11.60 -38.77
C ALA A 60 31.05 11.26 -37.27
N LEU A 61 30.42 10.12 -36.96
CA LEU A 61 30.48 9.53 -35.62
C LEU A 61 31.80 8.77 -35.51
N ASP A 62 32.64 9.11 -34.54
CA ASP A 62 33.90 8.43 -34.25
C ASP A 62 33.74 7.37 -33.15
N GLU A 63 34.70 6.44 -33.05
CA GLU A 63 34.71 5.40 -32.02
C GLU A 63 34.68 5.99 -30.60
N GLU A 64 35.45 7.05 -30.34
CA GLU A 64 35.45 7.75 -29.05
C GLU A 64 34.09 8.38 -28.73
N ALA A 65 33.40 8.91 -29.76
CA ALA A 65 32.08 9.49 -29.60
C ALA A 65 31.03 8.41 -29.28
N ARG A 66 31.16 7.23 -29.89
CA ARG A 66 30.34 6.06 -29.57
C ARG A 66 30.54 5.57 -28.14
N GLU A 67 31.78 5.44 -27.68
CA GLU A 67 32.05 5.03 -26.30
C GLU A 67 31.51 6.03 -25.27
N ALA A 68 31.65 7.33 -25.53
CA ALA A 68 31.09 8.37 -24.69
C ALA A 68 29.54 8.31 -24.61
N LEU A 69 28.89 8.01 -25.74
CA LEU A 69 27.44 7.80 -25.78
C LEU A 69 27.01 6.59 -24.95
N LEU A 70 27.71 5.46 -25.09
CA LEU A 70 27.40 4.23 -24.36
C LEU A 70 27.61 4.38 -22.85
N ASP A 71 28.65 5.09 -22.40
CA ASP A 71 28.85 5.39 -20.97
C ASP A 71 27.73 6.28 -20.41
N ALA A 72 27.33 7.31 -21.14
CA ALA A 72 26.21 8.18 -20.74
C ALA A 72 24.89 7.40 -20.67
N MET A 73 24.61 6.53 -21.65
CA MET A 73 23.43 5.66 -21.64
C MET A 73 23.46 4.65 -20.49
N GLY A 74 24.62 4.07 -20.20
CA GLY A 74 24.80 3.17 -19.05
C GLY A 74 24.48 3.87 -17.73
N ALA A 75 24.99 5.09 -17.54
CA ALA A 75 24.70 5.93 -16.39
C ALA A 75 23.20 6.28 -16.29
N ALA A 76 22.59 6.68 -17.41
CA ALA A 76 21.16 6.98 -17.51
C ALA A 76 20.29 5.80 -17.06
N ARG A 77 20.61 4.60 -17.56
CA ARG A 77 19.91 3.35 -17.20
C ARG A 77 20.08 3.02 -15.73
N GLN A 78 21.29 3.17 -15.18
CA GLN A 78 21.53 2.87 -13.77
C GLN A 78 20.73 3.80 -12.84
N LEU A 79 20.58 5.08 -13.18
CA LEU A 79 19.70 6.01 -12.47
C LEU A 79 18.23 5.59 -12.57
N ASN A 80 17.75 5.28 -13.78
CA ASN A 80 16.40 4.81 -14.02
C ASN A 80 16.06 3.53 -13.23
N ILE A 81 17.01 2.60 -13.17
CA ILE A 81 16.90 1.34 -12.43
C ILE A 81 16.85 1.60 -10.92
N ARG A 82 17.70 2.50 -10.39
CA ARG A 82 17.72 2.87 -8.97
C ARG A 82 16.39 3.46 -8.50
N GLU A 83 15.74 4.28 -9.33
CA GLU A 83 14.42 4.84 -9.03
C GLU A 83 13.36 3.73 -8.93
N LYS A 84 13.35 2.79 -9.88
CA LYS A 84 12.42 1.65 -9.89
C LYS A 84 12.64 0.66 -8.74
N MET A 85 13.87 0.51 -8.27
CA MET A 85 14.24 -0.40 -7.17
C MET A 85 13.57 -0.03 -5.85
N ARG A 86 13.51 1.27 -5.52
CA ARG A 86 12.89 1.76 -4.28
C ARG A 86 11.41 1.40 -4.24
N VAL A 87 10.72 1.60 -5.36
CA VAL A 87 9.30 1.30 -5.51
C VAL A 87 9.03 -0.20 -5.33
N ARG A 88 9.84 -1.08 -5.94
CA ARG A 88 9.66 -2.52 -5.81
C ARG A 88 9.94 -3.04 -4.40
N SER A 89 11.02 -2.58 -3.77
CA SER A 89 11.34 -2.96 -2.39
C SER A 89 10.23 -2.54 -1.43
N PHE A 90 9.69 -1.33 -1.60
CA PHE A 90 8.53 -0.85 -0.85
C PHE A 90 7.30 -1.75 -1.04
N VAL A 91 6.91 -2.05 -2.29
CA VAL A 91 5.77 -2.94 -2.59
C VAL A 91 5.96 -4.32 -1.97
N TYR A 92 7.17 -4.86 -2.01
CA TYR A 92 7.47 -6.16 -1.42
C TYR A 92 7.34 -6.15 0.11
N ILE A 93 7.82 -5.10 0.78
CA ILE A 93 7.63 -4.92 2.23
C ILE A 93 6.13 -4.83 2.55
N VAL A 94 5.37 -4.03 1.81
CA VAL A 94 3.91 -3.90 1.99
C VAL A 94 3.22 -5.24 1.82
N TRP A 95 3.61 -6.05 0.84
CA TRP A 95 3.08 -7.41 0.65
C TRP A 95 3.35 -8.33 1.84
N TRP A 96 4.56 -8.30 2.42
CA TRP A 96 4.86 -9.08 3.62
C TRP A 96 4.05 -8.63 4.83
N VAL A 97 3.89 -7.32 5.01
CA VAL A 97 3.04 -6.78 6.09
C VAL A 97 1.59 -7.20 5.87
N MET A 98 1.07 -7.11 4.64
CA MET A 98 -0.27 -7.56 4.29
C MET A 98 -0.46 -9.05 4.61
N LEU A 99 0.50 -9.90 4.24
CA LEU A 99 0.48 -11.33 4.53
C LEU A 99 0.49 -11.59 6.05
N GLY A 100 1.35 -10.89 6.79
CA GLY A 100 1.41 -10.98 8.25
C GLY A 100 0.10 -10.56 8.92
N LEU A 101 -0.50 -9.44 8.53
CA LEU A 101 -1.78 -8.99 9.06
C LEU A 101 -2.93 -9.94 8.70
N THR A 102 -2.92 -10.49 7.49
CA THR A 102 -3.91 -11.50 7.07
C THR A 102 -3.77 -12.77 7.90
N ALA A 103 -2.54 -13.21 8.15
CA ALA A 103 -2.27 -14.36 9.00
C ALA A 103 -2.73 -14.12 10.44
N ILE A 104 -2.55 -12.91 10.98
CA ILE A 104 -3.06 -12.53 12.31
C ILE A 104 -4.58 -12.53 12.33
N ALA A 105 -5.26 -11.98 11.31
CA ALA A 105 -6.72 -12.02 11.22
C ALA A 105 -7.24 -13.46 11.20
N ILE A 106 -6.65 -14.33 10.37
CA ILE A 106 -7.01 -15.75 10.33
C ILE A 106 -6.77 -16.41 11.70
N ALA A 107 -5.65 -16.11 12.36
CA ALA A 107 -5.36 -16.64 13.69
C ALA A 107 -6.40 -16.18 14.72
N VAL A 108 -6.83 -14.92 14.69
CA VAL A 108 -7.88 -14.37 15.57
C VAL A 108 -9.21 -15.07 15.31
N ALA A 109 -9.64 -15.22 14.05
CA ALA A 109 -10.85 -15.97 13.70
C ALA A 109 -10.80 -17.43 14.20
N VAL A 110 -9.67 -18.12 14.00
CA VAL A 110 -9.50 -19.52 14.41
C VAL A 110 -9.49 -19.65 15.94
N LEU A 111 -8.73 -18.81 16.63
CA LEU A 111 -8.66 -18.81 18.10
C LEU A 111 -10.01 -18.48 18.72
N GLY A 112 -10.74 -17.50 18.16
CA GLY A 112 -12.09 -17.14 18.57
C GLY A 112 -13.11 -18.24 18.36
N GLY A 113 -12.95 -19.05 17.30
CA GLY A 113 -13.81 -20.20 17.02
C GLY A 113 -13.54 -21.43 17.90
N VAL A 114 -12.26 -21.68 18.24
CA VAL A 114 -11.84 -22.86 19.02
C VAL A 114 -11.99 -22.62 20.54
N GLY A 115 -11.73 -21.39 21.00
CA GLY A 115 -11.77 -21.04 22.41
C GLY A 115 -13.12 -20.47 22.85
N ARG A 116 -14.12 -21.32 23.14
CA ARG A 116 -15.45 -20.89 23.67
C ARG A 116 -15.40 -20.04 24.96
N GLY A 117 -14.26 -19.92 25.63
CA GLY A 117 -14.08 -19.13 26.86
C GLY A 117 -12.94 -18.11 26.84
N ALA A 118 -12.14 -18.04 25.77
CA ALA A 118 -11.02 -17.12 25.67
C ALA A 118 -11.50 -15.79 25.06
N LEU A 119 -11.97 -14.87 25.90
CA LEU A 119 -12.51 -13.55 25.53
C LEU A 119 -13.76 -13.60 24.61
N PRO A 120 -14.97 -13.85 25.14
CA PRO A 120 -16.18 -13.68 24.34
C PRO A 120 -16.35 -12.20 23.91
N LEU A 121 -16.86 -11.93 22.71
CA LEU A 121 -17.16 -10.56 22.24
C LEU A 121 -18.51 -10.02 22.78
N CYS A 122 -19.00 -10.60 23.87
CA CYS A 122 -20.31 -10.30 24.41
C CYS A 122 -20.28 -9.15 25.43
N PHE A 123 -21.35 -8.37 25.45
CA PHE A 123 -21.61 -7.29 26.38
C PHE A 123 -22.73 -7.68 27.34
N THR A 124 -22.63 -7.22 28.59
CA THR A 124 -23.67 -7.42 29.61
C THR A 124 -24.15 -6.06 30.10
N PRO A 125 -25.01 -5.37 29.34
CA PRO A 125 -25.57 -4.07 29.74
C PRO A 125 -26.32 -4.18 31.08
N GLU A 126 -26.25 -3.13 31.89
CA GLU A 126 -26.90 -3.06 33.20
C GLU A 126 -28.27 -2.37 33.12
N GLN A 127 -28.52 -1.54 32.09
CA GLN A 127 -29.70 -0.66 31.99
C GLN A 127 -30.75 -1.09 30.97
N SER A 128 -30.76 -2.34 30.52
CA SER A 128 -31.86 -2.81 29.68
C SER A 128 -33.14 -2.90 30.53
N GLY A 129 -34.12 -2.01 30.30
CA GLY A 129 -35.39 -1.92 31.07
C GLY A 129 -36.28 -3.19 31.11
N VAL A 130 -35.79 -4.31 30.57
CA VAL A 130 -36.44 -5.63 30.46
C VAL A 130 -35.67 -6.71 31.26
N GLY A 131 -34.57 -6.35 31.94
CA GLY A 131 -33.70 -7.24 32.70
C GLY A 131 -32.32 -7.40 32.05
N ARG A 132 -31.36 -7.98 32.78
CA ARG A 132 -29.98 -8.15 32.30
C ARG A 132 -29.93 -9.09 31.08
N LEU A 133 -29.21 -8.69 30.05
CA LEU A 133 -29.02 -9.44 28.81
C LEU A 133 -27.54 -9.68 28.57
N ALA A 134 -27.20 -10.81 27.95
CA ALA A 134 -25.90 -11.07 27.35
C ALA A 134 -26.07 -10.91 25.84
N VAL A 135 -25.36 -9.95 25.25
CA VAL A 135 -25.47 -9.61 23.83
C VAL A 135 -24.14 -9.92 23.16
N CYS A 136 -24.14 -10.86 22.22
CA CYS A 136 -22.99 -11.24 21.40
C CYS A 136 -23.21 -10.77 19.94
N PRO A 137 -22.18 -10.77 19.07
CA PRO A 137 -22.31 -10.28 17.70
C PRO A 137 -23.41 -10.97 16.86
N LEU A 138 -23.65 -12.27 17.07
CA LEU A 138 -24.64 -13.05 16.31
C LEU A 138 -25.85 -13.51 17.11
N ASP A 139 -25.78 -13.49 18.45
CA ASP A 139 -26.84 -14.04 19.31
C ASP A 139 -26.98 -13.26 20.61
N MET A 140 -28.11 -13.42 21.30
CA MET A 140 -28.37 -12.78 22.57
C MET A 140 -29.20 -13.66 23.50
N ALA A 141 -28.92 -13.62 24.79
CA ALA A 141 -29.62 -14.40 25.81
C ALA A 141 -29.98 -13.55 27.03
N ARG A 142 -31.04 -13.94 27.73
CA ARG A 142 -31.43 -13.30 29.00
C ARG A 142 -30.60 -13.88 30.14
N LEU A 143 -30.09 -12.99 30.98
CA LEU A 143 -29.36 -13.34 32.18
C LEU A 143 -30.30 -13.38 33.40
N PRO A 144 -29.92 -14.09 34.48
CA PRO A 144 -30.62 -14.05 35.74
C PRO A 144 -30.70 -12.61 36.28
N LYS A 145 -31.83 -12.26 36.90
CA LYS A 145 -32.03 -10.94 37.53
C LYS A 145 -31.07 -10.69 38.70
N ASP A 146 -30.61 -11.76 39.34
CA ASP A 146 -29.75 -11.71 40.52
C ASP A 146 -28.25 -11.65 40.11
N PRO A 147 -27.53 -10.54 40.40
CA PRO A 147 -26.13 -10.38 40.06
C PRO A 147 -25.18 -11.28 40.86
N ALA A 148 -25.62 -11.87 41.97
CA ALA A 148 -24.79 -12.76 42.79
C ALA A 148 -24.48 -14.10 42.10
N ARG A 149 -25.25 -14.48 41.07
CA ARG A 149 -25.07 -15.73 40.31
C ARG A 149 -24.08 -15.58 39.17
N VAL A 150 -22.85 -15.24 39.52
CA VAL A 150 -21.75 -15.03 38.56
C VAL A 150 -21.47 -16.28 37.72
N GLU A 151 -21.54 -17.47 38.31
CA GLU A 151 -21.25 -18.73 37.62
C GLU A 151 -22.35 -19.11 36.63
N GLU A 152 -23.63 -18.91 36.97
CA GLU A 152 -24.76 -19.11 36.06
C GLU A 152 -24.68 -18.11 34.89
N THR A 153 -24.34 -16.85 35.18
CA THR A 153 -24.11 -15.82 34.16
C THR A 153 -23.00 -16.21 33.20
N ARG A 154 -21.86 -16.71 33.71
CA ARG A 154 -20.74 -17.16 32.87
C ARG A 154 -21.13 -18.32 31.96
N LYS A 155 -21.90 -19.28 32.46
CA LYS A 155 -22.38 -20.42 31.66
C LYS A 155 -23.29 -19.98 30.53
N ILE A 156 -24.27 -19.12 30.82
CA ILE A 156 -25.18 -18.59 29.80
C ILE A 156 -24.41 -17.80 28.73
N VAL A 157 -23.44 -16.97 29.12
CA VAL A 157 -22.59 -16.24 28.16
C VAL A 157 -21.78 -17.20 27.30
N ALA A 158 -21.19 -18.24 27.88
CA ALA A 158 -20.40 -19.24 27.13
C ALA A 158 -21.27 -20.04 26.16
N GLU A 159 -22.52 -20.34 26.50
CA GLU A 159 -23.49 -21.02 25.63
C GLU A 159 -24.01 -20.11 24.51
N THR A 160 -24.16 -18.81 24.79
CA THR A 160 -24.62 -17.81 23.80
C THR A 160 -23.53 -17.47 22.77
N THR A 161 -22.26 -17.61 23.17
CA THR A 161 -21.12 -17.31 22.30
C THR A 161 -21.06 -18.28 21.14
N ARG A 162 -21.08 -17.76 19.91
CA ARG A 162 -20.95 -18.58 18.69
C ARG A 162 -19.50 -18.56 18.21
N PRO A 163 -18.99 -19.67 17.65
CA PRO A 163 -17.62 -19.70 17.10
C PRO A 163 -17.46 -18.75 15.91
N ALA A 164 -18.57 -18.35 15.27
CA ALA A 164 -18.58 -17.40 14.16
C ALA A 164 -18.62 -15.92 14.59
N ASP A 165 -18.67 -15.60 15.89
CA ASP A 165 -18.77 -14.22 16.37
C ASP A 165 -17.58 -13.36 15.94
N TYR A 166 -16.36 -13.88 16.08
CA TYR A 166 -15.14 -13.22 15.61
C TYR A 166 -15.12 -13.07 14.09
N LEU A 167 -15.47 -14.14 13.37
CA LEU A 167 -15.53 -14.13 11.91
C LEU A 167 -16.54 -13.10 11.38
N ALA A 168 -17.70 -12.96 12.03
CA ALA A 168 -18.71 -11.99 11.64
C ALA A 168 -18.19 -10.54 11.78
N VAL A 169 -17.54 -10.23 12.90
CA VAL A 169 -16.94 -8.90 13.14
C VAL A 169 -15.81 -8.61 12.15
N GLU A 170 -14.95 -9.59 11.88
CA GLU A 170 -13.87 -9.46 10.90
C GLU A 170 -14.39 -9.23 9.47
N LEU A 171 -15.40 -9.99 9.04
CA LEU A 171 -16.00 -9.84 7.71
C LEU A 171 -16.64 -8.46 7.54
N VAL A 172 -17.34 -7.98 8.57
CA VAL A 172 -17.94 -6.64 8.58
C VAL A 172 -16.86 -5.57 8.53
N GLY A 173 -15.78 -5.72 9.31
CA GLY A 173 -14.61 -4.84 9.26
C GLY A 173 -13.94 -4.81 7.89
N LEU A 174 -13.83 -5.98 7.24
CA LEU A 174 -13.29 -6.12 5.88
C LEU A 174 -14.18 -5.40 4.86
N VAL A 175 -15.50 -5.53 4.95
CA VAL A 175 -16.44 -4.82 4.06
C VAL A 175 -16.29 -3.31 4.22
N ALA A 176 -16.21 -2.80 5.45
CA ALA A 176 -15.98 -1.39 5.72
C ALA A 176 -14.63 -0.90 5.14
N ALA A 177 -13.58 -1.72 5.25
CA ALA A 177 -12.27 -1.43 4.68
C ALA A 177 -12.28 -1.46 3.14
N CYS A 178 -13.05 -2.34 2.50
CA CYS A 178 -13.25 -2.35 1.05
C CYS A 178 -13.88 -1.03 0.56
N ILE A 179 -14.85 -0.49 1.30
CA ILE A 179 -15.44 0.81 1.00
C ILE A 179 -14.38 1.92 1.12
N ALA A 180 -13.60 1.93 2.21
CA ALA A 180 -12.50 2.87 2.39
C ALA A 180 -11.46 2.79 1.27
N ALA A 181 -11.04 1.58 0.89
CA ALA A 181 -10.11 1.32 -0.21
C ALA A 181 -10.65 1.85 -1.54
N THR A 182 -11.93 1.61 -1.84
CA THR A 182 -12.59 2.08 -3.07
C THR A 182 -12.58 3.61 -3.16
N VAL A 183 -12.85 4.31 -2.06
CA VAL A 183 -12.80 5.78 -2.02
C VAL A 183 -11.38 6.29 -2.30
N THR A 184 -10.36 5.63 -1.77
CA THR A 184 -8.96 6.01 -2.06
C THR A 184 -8.56 5.76 -3.51
N LEU A 185 -8.98 4.63 -4.10
CA LEU A 185 -8.67 4.29 -5.48
C LEU A 185 -9.35 5.24 -6.49
N ARG A 186 -10.59 5.70 -6.21
CA ARG A 186 -11.31 6.65 -7.07
C ARG A 186 -10.61 7.99 -7.25
N ARG A 187 -9.71 8.38 -6.34
CA ARG A 187 -8.98 9.64 -6.42
C ARG A 187 -7.72 9.57 -7.29
N MET A 188 -7.40 8.39 -7.84
CA MET A 188 -6.18 8.18 -8.60
C MET A 188 -6.38 8.42 -10.08
N ARG A 189 -5.56 9.30 -10.66
CA ARG A 189 -5.38 9.43 -12.11
C ARG A 189 -4.26 8.47 -12.54
N GLY A 190 -4.34 7.95 -13.77
CA GLY A 190 -3.58 6.79 -14.27
C GLY A 190 -2.13 6.65 -13.77
N THR A 191 -1.73 5.44 -13.39
CA THR A 191 -0.36 5.13 -12.96
C THR A 191 0.47 4.65 -14.14
N THR A 192 1.55 5.34 -14.45
CA THR A 192 2.58 4.92 -15.42
C THR A 192 3.59 3.94 -14.83
N THR A 193 3.49 3.64 -13.53
CA THR A 193 4.37 2.67 -12.87
C THR A 193 3.81 1.24 -13.01
N PRO A 194 4.64 0.25 -13.41
CA PRO A 194 4.19 -1.13 -13.65
C PRO A 194 3.86 -1.90 -12.37
N PHE A 195 4.05 -1.32 -11.19
CA PHE A 195 3.96 -2.02 -9.90
C PHE A 195 2.70 -1.70 -9.10
N GLY A 196 1.79 -0.86 -9.61
CA GLY A 196 0.48 -0.62 -8.99
C GLY A 196 0.54 -0.29 -7.49
N VAL A 197 1.54 0.50 -7.06
CA VAL A 197 1.75 0.84 -5.63
C VAL A 197 0.45 1.25 -4.91
N PRO A 198 -0.39 2.11 -5.51
CA PRO A 198 -1.62 2.51 -4.85
C PRO A 198 -2.63 1.37 -4.67
N LEU A 199 -2.64 0.40 -5.59
CA LEU A 199 -3.46 -0.80 -5.47
C LEU A 199 -2.96 -1.68 -4.31
N THR A 200 -1.64 -1.86 -4.17
CA THR A 200 -1.09 -2.65 -3.05
C THR A 200 -1.42 -2.02 -1.70
N LEU A 201 -1.38 -0.69 -1.59
CA LEU A 201 -1.74 0.03 -0.37
C LEU A 201 -3.23 -0.02 -0.08
N ALA A 202 -4.07 0.06 -1.12
CA ALA A 202 -5.50 -0.16 -0.98
C ALA A 202 -5.81 -1.58 -0.48
N LEU A 203 -5.08 -2.59 -0.98
CA LEU A 203 -5.21 -3.98 -0.54
C LEU A 203 -4.75 -4.20 0.90
N LEU A 204 -3.72 -3.48 1.37
CA LEU A 204 -3.28 -3.51 2.76
C LEU A 204 -4.40 -3.10 3.74
N LYS A 205 -5.34 -2.25 3.30
CA LYS A 205 -6.46 -1.79 4.16
C LYS A 205 -7.40 -2.93 4.56
N LEU A 206 -7.58 -3.94 3.71
CA LEU A 206 -8.51 -5.04 3.97
C LEU A 206 -8.18 -5.83 5.25
N PRO A 207 -6.98 -6.42 5.42
CA PRO A 207 -6.66 -7.16 6.63
C PRO A 207 -6.52 -6.24 7.85
N THR A 208 -6.10 -4.98 7.67
CA THR A 208 -6.20 -4.04 8.77
C THR A 208 -7.67 -3.92 9.22
N GLY A 209 -8.63 -3.88 8.27
CA GLY A 209 -10.07 -3.65 8.45
C GLY A 209 -10.72 -4.55 9.43
N ALA A 210 -10.54 -5.83 9.13
CA ALA A 210 -10.93 -6.92 9.98
C ALA A 210 -10.35 -6.74 11.40
N LEU A 211 -9.03 -6.52 11.51
CA LEU A 211 -8.34 -6.44 12.80
C LEU A 211 -8.75 -5.24 13.63
N THR A 212 -8.91 -4.06 13.03
CA THR A 212 -9.33 -2.84 13.75
C THR A 212 -10.77 -2.95 14.22
N ALA A 213 -11.65 -3.61 13.46
CA ALA A 213 -13.01 -3.86 13.90
C ALA A 213 -13.03 -4.73 15.18
N VAL A 214 -12.31 -5.85 15.18
CA VAL A 214 -12.18 -6.71 16.36
C VAL A 214 -11.55 -5.95 17.53
N LEU A 215 -10.44 -5.26 17.29
CA LEU A 215 -9.73 -4.50 18.34
C LEU A 215 -10.62 -3.40 18.94
N GLY A 216 -11.38 -2.68 18.11
CA GLY A 216 -12.30 -1.64 18.57
C GLY A 216 -13.40 -2.18 19.48
N ILE A 217 -14.01 -3.32 19.11
CA ILE A 217 -15.02 -3.98 19.96
C ILE A 217 -14.38 -4.48 21.28
N LEU A 218 -13.17 -5.04 21.24
CA LEU A 218 -12.44 -5.44 22.45
C LEU A 218 -12.11 -4.24 23.36
N LEU A 219 -11.74 -3.09 22.79
CA LEU A 219 -11.48 -1.86 23.54
C LEU A 219 -12.76 -1.32 24.20
N MET A 220 -13.90 -1.36 23.50
CA MET A 220 -15.19 -1.01 24.09
C MET A 220 -15.51 -1.92 25.28
N ARG A 221 -15.32 -3.24 25.14
CA ARG A 221 -15.53 -4.19 26.24
C ARG A 221 -14.60 -3.94 27.43
N GLY A 222 -13.37 -3.46 27.17
CA GLY A 222 -12.42 -3.09 28.22
C GLY A 222 -12.81 -1.87 29.07
N ALA A 223 -13.98 -1.26 28.81
CA ALA A 223 -14.48 -0.04 29.47
C ALA A 223 -13.51 1.14 29.40
N PHE A 224 -12.58 1.14 28.43
CA PHE A 224 -11.64 2.23 28.19
C PHE A 224 -12.34 3.51 27.73
N ILE A 225 -13.55 3.38 27.15
CA ILE A 225 -14.38 4.50 26.71
C ILE A 225 -15.67 4.50 27.56
N PRO A 226 -15.77 5.39 28.57
CA PRO A 226 -16.96 5.44 29.42
C PRO A 226 -18.20 5.81 28.59
N GLY A 227 -19.30 5.08 28.80
CA GLY A 227 -20.60 5.33 28.15
C GLY A 227 -20.85 4.61 26.82
N LEU A 228 -19.89 3.83 26.29
CA LEU A 228 -20.08 3.03 25.06
C LEU A 228 -20.23 1.52 25.31
N THR A 229 -20.28 1.07 26.56
CA THR A 229 -20.35 -0.35 26.94
C THR A 229 -21.77 -0.92 26.98
N ASP A 230 -22.79 -0.08 26.89
CA ASP A 230 -24.21 -0.43 27.06
C ASP A 230 -24.83 -0.81 25.70
N LEU A 231 -24.23 -1.79 25.03
CA LEU A 231 -24.78 -2.31 23.77
C LEU A 231 -25.87 -3.34 24.07
N ASP A 232 -27.10 -2.99 23.74
CA ASP A 232 -28.31 -3.77 24.04
C ASP A 232 -28.75 -4.70 22.90
N SER A 233 -28.10 -4.64 21.72
CA SER A 233 -28.47 -5.50 20.58
C SER A 233 -27.26 -5.94 19.73
N PRO A 234 -27.32 -7.14 19.12
CA PRO A 234 -26.27 -7.61 18.22
C PRO A 234 -26.01 -6.64 17.06
N GLY A 235 -27.08 -6.00 16.56
CA GLY A 235 -27.00 -4.99 15.50
C GLY A 235 -26.14 -3.78 15.86
N GLN A 236 -26.15 -3.33 17.13
CA GLN A 236 -25.28 -2.24 17.57
C GLN A 236 -23.80 -2.66 17.57
N ILE A 237 -23.48 -3.90 17.96
CA ILE A 237 -22.10 -4.41 17.91
C ILE A 237 -21.60 -4.42 16.46
N ILE A 238 -22.43 -4.91 15.53
CA ILE A 238 -22.12 -4.92 14.09
C ILE A 238 -21.97 -3.50 13.54
N ALA A 239 -22.82 -2.56 13.93
CA ALA A 239 -22.71 -1.17 13.52
C ALA A 239 -21.38 -0.53 13.99
N TRP A 240 -20.97 -0.78 15.23
CA TRP A 240 -19.68 -0.33 15.73
C TRP A 240 -18.49 -1.02 15.05
N ALA A 241 -18.62 -2.30 14.69
CA ALA A 241 -17.62 -3.00 13.89
C ALA A 241 -17.41 -2.33 12.51
N ILE A 242 -18.47 -1.83 11.87
CA ILE A 242 -18.37 -1.03 10.63
C ILE A 242 -17.59 0.26 10.90
N VAL A 243 -17.94 0.99 11.95
CA VAL A 243 -17.28 2.26 12.31
C VAL A 243 -15.78 2.05 12.53
N PHE A 244 -15.40 1.06 13.34
CA PHE A 244 -14.00 0.75 13.59
C PHE A 244 -13.27 0.19 12.37
N GLY A 245 -13.94 -0.65 11.57
CA GLY A 245 -13.44 -1.15 10.29
C GLY A 245 -13.25 -0.06 9.24
N TYR A 246 -13.90 1.10 9.37
CA TYR A 246 -13.66 2.28 8.54
C TYR A 246 -12.63 3.24 9.15
N ALA A 247 -12.63 3.39 10.49
CA ALA A 247 -11.79 4.33 11.25
C ALA A 247 -10.29 4.10 11.11
N GLN A 248 -9.89 2.97 10.53
CA GLN A 248 -8.53 2.64 10.12
C GLN A 248 -7.81 3.69 9.30
N GLN A 249 -8.58 4.53 8.58
CA GLN A 249 -8.01 5.65 7.86
C GLN A 249 -7.15 6.53 8.77
N LEU A 250 -7.49 6.61 10.07
CA LEU A 250 -6.71 7.34 11.07
C LEU A 250 -5.32 6.71 11.32
N PHE A 251 -5.21 5.38 11.29
CA PHE A 251 -3.94 4.66 11.50
C PHE A 251 -3.14 4.51 10.20
N THR A 252 -3.82 4.33 9.06
CA THR A 252 -3.19 4.11 7.75
C THR A 252 -2.71 5.40 7.07
N HIS A 253 -3.13 6.58 7.56
CA HIS A 253 -2.69 7.88 7.04
C HIS A 253 -1.16 8.04 7.00
N LEU A 254 -0.44 7.49 7.98
CA LEU A 254 1.03 7.54 8.03
C LEU A 254 1.68 6.72 6.91
N VAL A 255 1.13 5.53 6.63
CA VAL A 255 1.61 4.64 5.56
C VAL A 255 1.28 5.22 4.19
N ASP A 256 0.07 5.78 4.03
CA ASP A 256 -0.37 6.45 2.81
C ASP A 256 0.52 7.67 2.50
N ASN A 257 0.90 8.46 3.52
CA ASN A 257 1.82 9.60 3.36
C ASN A 257 3.24 9.16 2.94
N GLN A 258 3.76 8.08 3.53
CA GLN A 258 5.09 7.58 3.18
C GLN A 258 5.12 6.96 1.78
N ALA A 259 4.03 6.34 1.33
CA ALA A 259 3.90 5.92 -0.05
C ALA A 259 3.89 7.09 -1.02
N GLN A 260 3.14 8.16 -0.71
CA GLN A 260 3.08 9.35 -1.55
C GLN A 260 4.45 10.03 -1.67
N SER A 261 5.25 10.05 -0.59
CA SER A 261 6.61 10.61 -0.65
C SER A 261 7.58 9.76 -1.47
N VAL A 262 7.46 8.43 -1.43
CA VAL A 262 8.23 7.52 -2.30
C VAL A 262 7.85 7.70 -3.76
N LEU A 263 6.56 7.90 -4.05
CA LEU A 263 6.04 8.14 -5.40
C LEU A 263 6.40 9.55 -5.91
N SER A 264 6.32 10.58 -5.09
CA SER A 264 6.66 11.96 -5.47
C SER A 264 8.16 12.12 -5.72
N THR A 265 9.01 11.40 -4.99
CA THR A 265 10.46 11.41 -5.23
C THR A 265 10.82 10.82 -6.59
N GLY A 266 10.03 9.88 -7.12
CA GLY A 266 10.21 9.32 -8.47
C GLY A 266 9.50 10.10 -9.58
N GLY A 267 8.53 10.97 -9.25
CA GLY A 267 7.74 11.76 -10.21
C GLY A 267 8.18 13.22 -10.36
N ASN A 268 8.50 13.91 -9.25
CA ASN A 268 8.86 15.34 -9.27
C ASN A 268 10.22 15.61 -9.93
N SER A 269 11.16 14.65 -9.96
CA SER A 269 12.43 14.85 -10.68
C SER A 269 12.20 15.06 -12.18
N LYS A 270 11.13 14.49 -12.73
CA LYS A 270 10.75 14.63 -14.15
C LYS A 270 9.96 15.90 -14.42
N THR A 271 9.04 16.28 -13.54
CA THR A 271 8.19 17.46 -13.73
C THR A 271 8.92 18.78 -13.47
N HIS A 272 9.85 18.83 -12.50
CA HIS A 272 10.70 20.01 -12.31
C HIS A 272 11.68 20.19 -13.48
N ARG A 273 12.22 19.10 -14.02
CA ARG A 273 13.08 19.11 -15.22
C ARG A 273 12.39 19.60 -16.48
N ALA A 274 11.15 19.16 -16.73
CA ALA A 274 10.39 19.60 -17.89
C ALA A 274 10.12 21.12 -17.84
N ARG A 275 9.83 21.65 -16.66
CA ARG A 275 9.54 23.07 -16.46
C ARG A 275 10.80 23.95 -16.50
N GLU A 276 11.92 23.46 -15.99
CA GLU A 276 13.24 24.14 -16.10
C GLU A 276 13.81 24.10 -17.53
N GLU A 277 13.51 23.07 -18.33
CA GLU A 277 13.85 23.06 -19.76
C GLU A 277 12.98 24.04 -20.57
N GLU A 278 11.69 24.14 -20.27
CA GLU A 278 10.75 25.05 -20.94
C GLU A 278 11.09 26.53 -20.64
N GLU A 279 11.42 26.87 -19.38
CA GLU A 279 11.80 28.23 -18.95
C GLU A 279 13.20 28.66 -19.45
N ARG A 280 14.05 27.70 -19.87
CA ARG A 280 15.36 27.98 -20.49
C ARG A 280 15.27 28.10 -22.02
N THR A 281 14.21 27.61 -22.66
CA THR A 281 13.97 27.80 -24.10
C THR A 281 13.31 29.14 -24.44
N ASP A 282 12.71 29.82 -23.46
CA ASP A 282 12.00 31.10 -23.64
C ASP A 282 12.82 32.33 -23.20
N ALA A 283 14.11 32.17 -22.87
CA ALA A 283 15.06 33.23 -22.50
C ALA A 283 16.27 33.25 -23.45
#